data_AF-A0A6N7V3D9-F1
#
_entry.id   AF-A0A6N7V3D9-F1
#
_cell.length_a   1.000
_cell.length_b   1.000
_cell.length_c   1.000
_cell.angle_alpha   90.00
_cell.angle_beta   90.00
_cell.angle_gamma   90.00
#
_symmetry.space_group_name_H-M   'P 1'
#
loop_
_entity.id
_entity.type
_entity.pdbx_description
1 polymer ?
#
loop_
_entity_poly.entity_id
_entity_poly.type
_entity_poly.pdbx_seq_one_letter_code
_entity_poly.pdbx_strand_id
1 'polypeptide(L)'
;MAEAIKYGFYTVNPDYLEYLNQIDSEVYSNPSYRSSIKPFVGIIVGIESYNYFIPISSAKEKYKRWKNVFDEHFLIYEMIDNSITINGDIYKFIYE
;
A
#
# COMPACT_ATOMS: atom_id res chain seq x y z
N MET A 1 5.23 -24.53 18.40
CA MET A 1 6.10 -24.17 17.26
C MET A 1 5.60 -22.82 16.79
N ALA A 2 6.34 -21.74 16.99
CA ALA A 2 5.95 -20.44 16.46
C ALA A 2 6.15 -20.48 14.94
N GLU A 3 5.06 -20.35 14.18
CA GLU A 3 5.13 -20.22 12.73
C GLU A 3 5.92 -18.94 12.40
N ALA A 4 6.94 -19.05 11.57
CA ALA A 4 7.74 -17.91 11.19
C ALA A 4 6.85 -16.95 10.37
N ILE A 5 6.59 -15.77 10.93
CA ILE A 5 5.92 -14.69 10.22
C ILE A 5 6.72 -14.37 8.96
N LYS A 6 6.15 -14.67 7.80
CA LYS A 6 6.76 -14.37 6.51
C LYS A 6 6.35 -12.97 6.08
N TYR A 7 7.33 -12.11 5.87
CA TYR A 7 7.11 -10.81 5.24
C TYR A 7 6.99 -10.98 3.72
N GLY A 8 6.03 -10.31 3.09
CA GLY A 8 5.80 -10.41 1.65
C GLY A 8 4.59 -9.65 1.14
N PHE A 9 4.27 -9.92 -0.13
CA PHE A 9 3.06 -9.42 -0.79
C PHE A 9 1.91 -10.40 -0.67
N TYR A 10 0.74 -9.87 -0.38
CA TYR A 10 -0.48 -10.63 -0.14
C TYR A 10 -1.64 -10.05 -0.93
N THR A 11 -2.64 -10.89 -1.16
CA THR A 11 -4.00 -10.49 -1.56
C THR A 11 -4.95 -10.84 -0.44
N VAL A 12 -5.87 -9.93 -0.12
CA VAL A 12 -6.96 -10.18 0.83
C VAL A 12 -8.22 -10.49 0.05
N ASN A 13 -9.04 -11.43 0.52
CA ASN A 13 -10.31 -11.76 -0.11
C ASN A 13 -11.21 -10.50 -0.18
N PRO A 14 -11.71 -10.10 -1.36
CA PRO A 14 -12.59 -8.94 -1.50
C PRO A 14 -13.86 -9.01 -0.63
N ASP A 15 -14.44 -10.21 -0.44
CA ASP A 15 -15.62 -10.39 0.41
C ASP A 15 -15.32 -10.06 1.88
N TYR A 16 -14.09 -10.37 2.32
CA TYR A 16 -13.64 -10.06 3.68
C TYR A 16 -13.40 -8.55 3.85
N LEU A 17 -12.80 -7.89 2.85
CA LEU A 17 -12.64 -6.44 2.86
C LEU A 17 -14.00 -5.71 2.87
N GLU A 18 -14.98 -6.21 2.11
CA GLU A 18 -16.34 -5.67 2.10
C GLU A 18 -17.04 -5.84 3.45
N TYR A 19 -16.92 -7.02 4.07
CA TYR A 19 -17.40 -7.26 5.43
C TYR A 19 -16.79 -6.27 6.44
N LEU A 20 -15.46 -6.06 6.40
CA LEU A 20 -14.79 -5.11 7.28
C LEU A 20 -15.22 -3.66 6.99
N ASN A 21 -15.42 -3.28 5.72
CA ASN A 21 -15.89 -1.95 5.33
C ASN A 21 -17.30 -1.63 5.84
N GLN A 22 -18.17 -2.64 5.93
CA GLN A 22 -19.51 -2.48 6.53
C GLN A 22 -19.46 -2.15 8.02
N ILE A 23 -18.36 -2.52 8.71
CA ILE A 23 -18.13 -2.23 10.12
C ILE A 23 -17.41 -0.89 10.29
N ASP A 24 -16.39 -0.63 9.46
CA ASP A 24 -15.60 0.61 9.46
C ASP A 24 -15.38 1.10 8.03
N SER A 25 -15.95 2.27 7.71
CA SER A 25 -15.88 2.87 6.38
C SER A 25 -14.48 3.24 5.91
N GLU A 26 -13.50 3.34 6.81
CA GLU A 26 -12.10 3.60 6.47
C GLU A 26 -11.39 2.37 5.86
N VAL A 27 -11.96 1.16 6.04
CA VAL A 27 -11.42 -0.04 5.39
C VAL A 27 -11.69 0.04 3.91
N TYR A 28 -10.66 0.30 3.11
CA TYR A 28 -10.83 0.53 1.68
C TYR A 28 -11.34 -0.74 0.95
N SER A 29 -12.58 -0.69 0.49
CA SER A 29 -13.19 -1.69 -0.39
C SER A 29 -13.52 -1.08 -1.75
N ASN A 30 -13.25 -1.81 -2.82
CA ASN A 30 -13.57 -1.37 -4.17
C ASN A 30 -14.04 -2.57 -5.01
N PRO A 31 -15.17 -2.47 -5.75
CA PRO A 31 -15.67 -3.56 -6.60
C PRO A 31 -14.64 -4.10 -7.60
N SER A 32 -13.72 -3.24 -8.07
CA SER A 32 -12.63 -3.65 -8.97
C SER A 32 -11.72 -4.71 -8.37
N TYR A 33 -11.66 -4.90 -7.05
CA TYR A 33 -10.82 -5.91 -6.41
C TYR A 33 -11.30 -7.34 -6.69
N ARG A 34 -12.51 -7.49 -7.24
CA ARG A 34 -13.03 -8.78 -7.71
C ARG A 34 -12.47 -9.17 -9.09
N SER A 35 -12.01 -8.22 -9.87
CA SER A 35 -11.47 -8.42 -11.24
C SER A 35 -10.02 -7.97 -11.40
N SER A 36 -9.44 -7.35 -10.38
CA SER A 36 -8.06 -6.85 -10.37
C SER A 36 -7.37 -7.18 -9.06
N ILE A 37 -6.04 -7.36 -9.13
CA ILE A 37 -5.23 -7.66 -7.96
C ILE A 37 -5.02 -6.38 -7.15
N LYS A 38 -5.46 -6.39 -5.88
CA LYS A 38 -5.10 -5.39 -4.89
C LYS A 38 -3.99 -5.95 -3.98
N PRO A 39 -2.72 -5.52 -4.16
CA PRO A 39 -1.64 -6.01 -3.32
C PRO A 39 -1.61 -5.31 -1.95
N PHE A 40 -1.22 -6.08 -0.94
CA PHE A 40 -0.96 -5.66 0.43
C PHE A 40 0.45 -6.09 0.84
N VAL A 41 1.09 -5.32 1.74
CA VAL A 41 2.31 -5.74 2.42
C VAL A 41 1.94 -6.25 3.81
N GLY A 42 2.47 -7.41 4.19
CA GLY A 42 2.27 -8.02 5.50
C GLY A 42 3.44 -8.95 5.86
N ILE A 43 3.56 -9.41 7.09
CA ILE A 43 2.82 -8.99 8.29
C ILE A 43 3.58 -7.83 8.92
N ILE A 44 3.03 -6.62 8.92
CA ILE A 44 3.79 -5.42 9.30
C ILE A 44 3.93 -5.31 10.82
N VAL A 45 2.87 -5.64 11.55
CA VAL A 45 2.87 -5.79 13.01
C VAL A 45 1.94 -6.95 13.37
N GLY A 46 2.38 -7.80 14.29
CA GLY A 46 1.49 -8.70 15.03
C GLY A 46 1.07 -7.98 16.32
N ILE A 47 -0.18 -7.53 16.40
CA ILE A 47 -0.75 -7.00 17.65
C ILE A 47 -1.66 -8.10 18.19
N GLU A 48 -1.34 -8.61 19.37
CA GLU A 48 -1.99 -9.79 19.95
C GLU A 48 -1.94 -10.99 18.98
N SER A 49 -3.11 -11.50 18.58
CA SER A 49 -3.25 -12.60 17.62
C SER A 49 -3.61 -12.14 16.20
N TYR A 50 -3.53 -10.83 15.92
CA TYR A 50 -3.91 -10.26 14.63
C TYR A 50 -2.69 -9.87 13.81
N ASN A 51 -2.72 -10.25 12.53
CA ASN A 51 -1.71 -9.89 11.55
C ASN A 51 -2.19 -8.67 10.76
N TYR A 52 -1.42 -7.58 10.81
CA TYR A 52 -1.78 -6.35 10.11
C TYR A 52 -1.10 -6.25 8.74
N PHE A 53 -1.86 -5.72 7.79
CA PHE A 53 -1.46 -5.56 6.39
C PHE A 53 -1.70 -4.11 5.96
N ILE A 54 -0.75 -3.52 5.23
CA ILE A 54 -0.93 -2.20 4.61
C ILE A 54 -1.29 -2.37 3.12
N PRO A 55 -2.38 -1.75 2.64
CA PRO A 55 -2.72 -1.76 1.22
C PRO A 55 -1.70 -0.94 0.41
N ILE A 56 -1.22 -1.49 -0.70
CA ILE A 56 -0.38 -0.75 -1.65
C ILE A 56 -1.27 -0.02 -2.64
N SER A 57 -0.90 1.20 -3.01
CA SER A 57 -1.56 1.94 -4.09
C SER A 57 -0.54 2.46 -5.10
N SER A 58 -0.92 2.43 -6.38
CA SER A 58 -0.12 3.01 -7.46
C SER A 58 0.10 4.51 -7.21
N ALA A 59 1.24 5.02 -7.67
CA ALA A 59 1.56 6.43 -7.59
C ALA A 59 0.45 7.28 -8.24
N LYS A 60 0.17 8.46 -7.66
CA LYS A 60 -0.76 9.45 -8.17
C LYS A 60 -0.15 10.83 -8.04
N GLU A 61 -0.53 11.75 -8.93
CA GLU A 61 0.03 13.11 -8.97
C GLU A 61 -0.07 13.84 -7.63
N LYS A 62 -1.18 13.62 -6.90
CA LYS A 62 -1.39 14.21 -5.57
C LYS A 62 -0.35 13.78 -4.52
N TYR A 63 0.29 12.62 -4.69
CA TYR A 63 1.28 12.10 -3.74
C TYR A 63 2.64 12.80 -3.84
N LYS A 64 2.91 13.58 -4.90
CA LYS A 64 4.16 14.37 -5.01
C LYS A 64 4.36 15.35 -3.85
N ARG A 65 3.25 15.84 -3.27
CA ARG A 65 3.25 16.78 -2.14
C ARG A 65 3.36 16.10 -0.78
N TRP A 66 3.28 14.77 -0.73
CA TRP A 66 3.36 14.03 0.52
C TRP A 66 4.80 13.99 1.04
N LYS A 67 4.96 13.98 2.37
CA LYS A 67 6.23 13.61 2.99
C LYS A 67 6.58 12.16 2.62
N ASN A 68 7.86 11.86 2.44
CA ASN A 68 8.29 10.52 2.02
C ASN A 68 7.93 9.45 3.06
N VAL A 69 8.04 9.82 4.34
CA VAL A 69 7.66 9.01 5.50
C VAL A 69 6.76 9.83 6.39
N PHE A 70 5.64 9.26 6.78
CA PHE A 70 4.67 9.83 7.71
C PHE A 70 3.96 8.70 8.45
N ASP A 71 3.24 9.01 9.52
CA ASP A 71 2.64 7.98 10.39
C ASP A 71 1.56 7.18 9.64
N GLU A 72 0.89 7.80 8.66
CA GLU A 72 -0.21 7.24 7.89
C GLU A 72 0.24 6.64 6.53
N HIS A 73 1.44 6.97 6.05
CA HIS A 73 1.91 6.50 4.73
C HIS A 73 3.43 6.45 4.57
N PHE A 74 3.87 5.54 3.70
CA PHE A 74 5.24 5.45 3.21
C PHE A 74 5.22 5.53 1.69
N LEU A 75 6.02 6.45 1.12
CA LEU A 75 6.27 6.46 -0.32
C LEU A 75 7.34 5.42 -0.65
N ILE A 76 7.04 4.55 -1.62
CA ILE A 76 8.03 3.64 -2.22
C ILE A 76 8.53 4.34 -3.48
N TYR A 77 9.83 4.63 -3.53
CA TYR A 77 10.44 5.37 -4.63
C TYR A 77 11.89 4.93 -4.82
N GLU A 78 12.43 5.21 -6.00
CA GLU A 78 13.85 5.15 -6.30
C GLU A 78 14.37 6.53 -6.68
N MET A 79 15.67 6.76 -6.51
CA MET A 79 16.34 7.97 -6.96
C MET A 79 16.81 7.75 -8.39
N ILE A 80 16.45 8.66 -9.29
CA ILE A 80 16.82 8.59 -10.70
C ILE A 80 17.53 9.88 -11.13
N ASP A 81 18.29 9.80 -12.22
CA ASP A 81 18.85 10.98 -12.87
C ASP A 81 17.74 11.81 -13.56
N ASN A 82 17.84 13.13 -13.50
CA ASN A 82 16.84 14.05 -14.07
C ASN A 82 16.72 13.96 -15.60
N SER A 83 17.69 13.36 -16.29
CA SER A 83 17.63 13.07 -17.72
C SER A 83 16.71 11.90 -18.08
N ILE A 84 16.33 11.06 -17.11
CA ILE A 84 15.44 9.92 -17.33
C ILE A 84 14.00 10.40 -17.38
N THR A 85 13.29 10.03 -18.44
CA THR A 85 11.85 10.27 -18.55
C THR A 85 11.18 9.04 -19.17
N ILE A 86 10.41 8.34 -18.34
CA ILE A 86 9.55 7.22 -18.69
C ILE A 86 8.10 7.74 -18.75
N ASN A 87 7.38 7.36 -19.81
CA ASN A 87 6.00 7.79 -20.03
C ASN A 87 5.06 7.14 -19.00
N GLY A 88 4.27 7.96 -18.30
CA GLY A 88 3.32 7.51 -17.28
C GLY A 88 3.87 7.53 -15.85
N ASP A 89 5.17 7.73 -15.67
CA ASP A 89 5.80 7.78 -14.35
C ASP A 89 5.57 9.12 -13.65
N ILE A 90 5.71 9.09 -12.32
CA ILE A 90 5.42 10.22 -11.43
C ILE A 90 6.70 10.63 -10.71
N TYR A 91 7.18 11.82 -11.04
CA TYR A 91 8.43 12.37 -10.51
C TYR A 91 8.17 13.34 -9.36
N LYS A 92 8.96 13.22 -8.29
CA LYS A 92 9.02 14.18 -7.20
C LYS A 92 10.43 14.76 -7.15
N PHE A 93 10.56 16.05 -7.49
CA PHE A 93 11.83 16.76 -7.37
C PHE A 93 12.16 16.98 -5.90
N ILE A 94 13.36 16.58 -5.50
CA ILE A 94 13.92 16.84 -4.18
C ILE A 94 14.82 18.05 -4.36
N TYR A 95 14.42 19.16 -3.74
CA TYR A 95 15.28 20.33 -3.61
C TYR A 95 15.96 20.21 -2.25
N GLU A 96 17.29 20.14 -2.25
CA GLU A 96 18.10 20.20 -1.03
C GLU A 96 17.98 21.56 -0.35
#